data_AF-A0A1B6ANI4-F1
#
_entry.id   AF-A0A1B6ANI4-F1
#
_cell.length_a   1.000
_cell.length_b   1.000
_cell.length_c   1.000
_cell.angle_alpha   90.00
_cell.angle_beta   90.00
_cell.angle_gamma   90.00
#
_symmetry.space_group_name_H-M   'P 1'
#
loop_
_entity.id
_entity.type
_entity.pdbx_description
1 polymer ?
#
loop_
_entity_poly.entity_id
_entity_poly.type
_entity_poly.pdbx_seq_one_letter_code
_entity_poly.pdbx_strand_id
1 'polypeptide(L)'
;MLRQDVPPQRSGADHGVPVPDPGRPAFAATWASAPSRLLTWLGRLGVVATAFAVFEALVGVLPPHLTDEVARYCVAAVAGVGVGAVVWLSAALLRARAAIAVEVPPPGHASVPAGSLPDLMDGTYEALQRGVSVIEVPGRGPLTGWPHSLAESGPPVHPTAFGTAYGLHLLLDIAPYDGRIRAGEVAETLWRLRLPGGGWAARSQGSGARPEVTAIVLGALARAGADPRLLEAEIHSCEALLDPDHDASGLANTYVVTNVLRGLLRAAPGSRSLGGLREVLVNGATADPARGGHRCWGAALATGHGNPAPSAAHTARAVVALDRAARVLGEDARQRAVREEGLRWLMAGAVAGGAGSDLDNCQEEVRRPDQEDPLHQELLSVRHFSAAWVARALMTDGARRVAAEGVGPEAWEGQLATAVARVRGMQRGGVWRWDDGPMGHPVWMAYQGLSVLRRYALLVHRP
;
A
#
# COMPACT_ATOMS: atom_id res chain seq x y z
N MET A 1 -35.63 18.47 -35.09
CA MET A 1 -37.06 18.83 -35.02
C MET A 1 -37.78 17.59 -34.53
N LEU A 2 -38.43 17.50 -33.37
CA LEU A 2 -39.23 18.46 -32.61
C LEU A 2 -38.90 18.41 -31.11
N ARG A 3 -38.92 19.58 -30.48
CA ARG A 3 -38.98 19.79 -29.03
C ARG A 3 -40.44 19.65 -28.56
N GLN A 4 -40.66 19.09 -27.38
CA GLN A 4 -41.86 19.37 -26.60
C GLN A 4 -41.44 19.83 -25.21
N ASP A 5 -41.76 21.10 -24.96
CA ASP A 5 -41.66 21.81 -23.69
C ASP A 5 -42.81 21.40 -22.77
N VAL A 6 -42.51 21.14 -21.50
CA VAL A 6 -43.51 21.02 -20.41
C VAL A 6 -43.17 22.05 -19.34
N PRO A 7 -44.14 22.89 -18.89
CA PRO A 7 -43.88 24.01 -18.00
C PRO A 7 -43.82 23.61 -16.51
N PRO A 8 -43.28 24.47 -15.62
CA PRO A 8 -43.13 24.17 -14.21
C PRO A 8 -44.41 24.52 -13.42
N GLN A 9 -44.85 23.62 -12.54
CA GLN A 9 -45.93 23.89 -11.59
C GLN A 9 -45.33 24.20 -10.22
N ARG A 10 -45.48 25.48 -9.79
CA ARG A 10 -45.25 25.93 -8.41
C ARG A 10 -46.61 26.17 -7.74
N SER A 11 -46.79 25.59 -6.56
CA SER A 11 -47.64 26.04 -5.43
C SER A 11 -47.18 25.17 -4.25
N GLY A 12 -46.62 25.68 -3.15
CA GLY A 12 -47.13 26.76 -2.30
C GLY A 12 -48.08 26.16 -1.25
N ALA A 13 -47.51 25.50 -0.23
CA ALA A 13 -47.68 25.78 1.21
C ALA A 13 -49.07 25.42 1.80
N ASP A 14 -49.16 24.53 2.79
CA ASP A 14 -49.02 24.95 4.19
C ASP A 14 -49.07 23.80 5.24
N HIS A 15 -48.44 24.09 6.37
CA HIS A 15 -48.44 23.53 7.72
C HIS A 15 -49.20 22.23 8.09
N GLY A 16 -48.40 21.26 8.59
CA GLY A 16 -48.84 20.25 9.55
C GLY A 16 -47.68 19.90 10.51
N VAL A 17 -47.71 20.45 11.72
CA VAL A 17 -46.82 20.09 12.84
C VAL A 17 -47.27 18.74 13.43
N PRO A 18 -46.41 17.73 13.62
CA PRO A 18 -46.74 16.59 14.45
C PRO A 18 -46.31 16.83 15.91
N VAL A 19 -47.29 16.71 16.80
CA VAL A 19 -47.16 16.54 18.26
C VAL A 19 -46.45 15.20 18.57
N PRO A 20 -45.61 15.10 19.62
CA PRO A 20 -44.80 13.92 19.87
C PRO A 20 -45.59 12.81 20.57
N ASP A 21 -45.52 11.59 20.04
CA ASP A 21 -46.05 10.38 20.68
C ASP A 21 -44.97 9.79 21.65
N PRO A 22 -45.28 9.61 22.94
CA PRO A 22 -44.33 9.10 23.92
C PRO A 22 -44.35 7.57 23.97
N GLY A 23 -43.17 6.95 23.85
CA GLY A 23 -42.95 5.58 24.34
C GLY A 23 -42.76 4.53 23.25
N ARG A 24 -41.54 4.44 22.70
CA ARG A 24 -40.97 3.19 22.20
C ARG A 24 -39.46 3.18 22.47
N PRO A 25 -38.89 2.17 23.13
CA PRO A 25 -37.49 2.19 23.52
C PRO A 25 -36.59 2.19 22.29
N ALA A 26 -35.64 3.11 22.26
CA ALA A 26 -34.61 3.23 21.24
C ALA A 26 -33.69 2.00 21.29
N PHE A 27 -33.72 1.17 20.24
CA PHE A 27 -32.63 0.25 19.96
C PHE A 27 -31.44 1.05 19.43
N ALA A 28 -30.61 1.55 20.33
CA ALA A 28 -29.26 2.00 20.03
C ALA A 28 -28.41 0.76 19.70
N ALA A 29 -28.36 0.38 18.43
CA ALA A 29 -27.39 -0.59 17.95
C ALA A 29 -26.03 0.10 17.84
N THR A 30 -25.23 0.01 18.89
CA THR A 30 -23.80 0.35 18.91
C THR A 30 -23.04 -0.56 17.94
N TRP A 31 -22.77 -0.07 16.74
CA TRP A 31 -21.82 -0.69 15.81
C TRP A 31 -20.42 -0.16 16.08
N ALA A 32 -19.83 -0.65 17.18
CA ALA A 32 -18.41 -0.48 17.47
C ALA A 32 -17.78 -1.88 17.61
N SER A 33 -16.70 -2.14 16.87
CA SER A 33 -15.82 -3.34 16.94
C SER A 33 -16.45 -4.70 16.59
N ALA A 34 -16.85 -4.88 15.33
CA ALA A 34 -17.33 -6.17 14.82
C ALA A 34 -16.29 -7.13 14.18
N PRO A 35 -15.06 -6.75 13.70
CA PRO A 35 -14.27 -7.71 12.93
C PRO A 35 -13.68 -8.85 13.78
N SER A 36 -13.23 -8.58 15.01
CA SER A 36 -12.61 -9.60 15.86
C SER A 36 -13.63 -10.58 16.43
N ARG A 37 -14.83 -10.13 16.79
CA ARG A 37 -15.90 -11.01 17.29
C ARG A 37 -16.48 -11.88 16.17
N LEU A 38 -16.60 -11.35 14.93
CA LEU A 38 -17.09 -12.12 13.78
C LEU A 38 -16.10 -13.21 13.34
N LEU A 39 -14.78 -12.92 13.33
CA LEU A 39 -13.73 -13.92 13.06
C LEU A 39 -13.64 -14.98 14.18
N THR A 40 -13.81 -14.59 15.44
CA THR A 40 -13.84 -15.54 16.57
C THR A 40 -15.12 -16.39 16.55
N TRP A 41 -16.23 -15.83 16.06
CA TRP A 41 -17.51 -16.52 15.90
C TRP A 41 -17.51 -17.48 14.69
N LEU A 42 -16.97 -17.06 13.54
CA LEU A 42 -16.76 -17.90 12.36
C LEU A 42 -15.78 -19.06 12.64
N GLY A 43 -14.73 -18.84 13.44
CA GLY A 43 -13.83 -19.90 13.88
C GLY A 43 -14.47 -20.91 14.84
N ARG A 44 -15.57 -20.57 15.51
CA ARG A 44 -16.38 -21.51 16.32
C ARG A 44 -17.40 -22.26 15.46
N LEU A 45 -17.97 -21.60 14.44
CA LEU A 45 -18.88 -22.24 13.49
C LEU A 45 -18.17 -23.23 12.56
N GLY A 46 -16.91 -22.99 12.20
CA GLY A 46 -16.14 -23.90 11.33
C GLY A 46 -15.99 -25.31 11.89
N VAL A 47 -15.86 -25.45 13.21
CA VAL A 47 -15.77 -26.77 13.87
C VAL A 47 -17.09 -27.52 13.79
N VAL A 48 -18.20 -26.84 14.10
CA VAL A 48 -19.54 -27.44 14.06
C VAL A 48 -19.95 -27.77 12.62
N ALA A 49 -19.66 -26.87 11.67
CA ALA A 49 -19.94 -27.09 10.25
C ALA A 49 -19.12 -28.25 9.68
N THR A 50 -17.84 -28.38 10.05
CA THR A 50 -17.01 -29.52 9.59
C THR A 50 -17.46 -30.83 10.21
N ALA A 51 -17.78 -30.84 11.52
CA ALA A 51 -18.32 -32.02 12.19
C ALA A 51 -19.64 -32.49 11.57
N PHE A 52 -20.53 -31.55 11.24
CA PHE A 52 -21.81 -31.84 10.59
C PHE A 52 -21.66 -32.32 9.15
N ALA A 53 -20.75 -31.72 8.37
CA ALA A 53 -20.48 -32.14 6.99
C ALA A 53 -19.93 -33.58 6.93
N VAL A 54 -19.06 -33.97 7.87
CA VAL A 54 -18.53 -35.34 7.96
C VAL A 54 -19.61 -36.33 8.39
N PHE A 55 -20.47 -35.93 9.34
CA PHE A 55 -21.63 -36.73 9.73
C PHE A 55 -22.55 -37.01 8.54
N GLU A 56 -22.99 -35.97 7.82
CA GLU A 56 -23.86 -36.10 6.63
C GLU A 56 -23.22 -36.97 5.54
N ALA A 57 -21.93 -36.75 5.25
CA ALA A 57 -21.22 -37.54 4.24
C ALA A 57 -21.15 -39.03 4.61
N LEU A 58 -20.88 -39.35 5.88
CA LEU A 58 -20.79 -40.74 6.34
C LEU A 58 -22.17 -41.40 6.43
N VAL A 59 -23.21 -40.66 6.82
CA VAL A 59 -24.58 -41.16 6.73
C VAL A 59 -24.92 -41.47 5.28
N GLY A 60 -24.52 -40.64 4.30
CA GLY A 60 -24.77 -40.89 2.88
C GLY A 60 -24.00 -42.08 2.27
N VAL A 61 -22.79 -42.38 2.78
CA VAL A 61 -21.88 -43.38 2.18
C VAL A 61 -21.93 -44.74 2.90
N LEU A 62 -22.30 -44.79 4.19
CA LEU A 62 -22.30 -46.04 4.94
C LEU A 62 -23.33 -47.04 4.38
N PRO A 63 -22.97 -48.32 4.22
CA PRO A 63 -23.87 -49.28 3.58
C PRO A 63 -25.12 -49.59 4.42
N PRO A 64 -26.29 -49.81 3.79
CA PRO A 64 -27.55 -50.05 4.49
C PRO A 64 -27.64 -51.40 5.24
N HIS A 65 -26.64 -52.27 5.10
CA HIS A 65 -26.58 -53.58 5.76
C HIS A 65 -25.87 -53.57 7.12
N LEU A 66 -25.46 -52.40 7.63
CA LEU A 66 -25.23 -52.24 9.07
C LEU A 66 -26.61 -52.31 9.74
N THR A 67 -26.96 -53.48 10.26
CA THR A 67 -28.32 -53.94 10.60
C THR A 67 -29.01 -53.21 11.76
N ASP A 68 -28.52 -52.05 12.16
CA ASP A 68 -29.19 -51.18 13.12
C ASP A 68 -28.94 -49.72 12.69
N GLU A 69 -30.01 -48.99 12.35
CA GLU A 69 -29.92 -47.56 12.00
C GLU A 69 -29.24 -46.79 13.12
N VAL A 70 -29.45 -47.21 14.38
CA VAL A 70 -28.80 -46.64 15.56
C VAL A 70 -27.28 -46.78 15.47
N ALA A 71 -26.76 -47.92 15.00
CA ALA A 71 -25.32 -48.14 14.85
C ALA A 71 -24.73 -47.24 13.75
N ARG A 72 -25.45 -47.04 12.64
CA ARG A 72 -25.01 -46.17 11.53
C ARG A 72 -24.92 -44.70 11.97
N TYR A 73 -25.93 -44.20 12.67
CA TYR A 73 -25.92 -42.85 13.22
C TYR A 73 -24.87 -42.68 14.31
N CYS A 74 -24.67 -43.68 15.17
CA CYS A 74 -23.62 -43.66 16.19
C CYS A 74 -22.22 -43.57 15.56
N VAL A 75 -21.92 -44.36 14.53
CA VAL A 75 -20.62 -44.32 13.84
C VAL A 75 -20.39 -42.96 13.16
N ALA A 76 -21.40 -42.45 12.44
CA ALA A 76 -21.30 -41.15 11.79
C ALA A 76 -21.14 -40.01 12.81
N ALA A 77 -21.86 -40.06 13.93
CA ALA A 77 -21.77 -39.06 14.99
C ALA A 77 -20.40 -39.07 15.67
N VAL A 78 -19.88 -40.25 16.02
CA VAL A 78 -18.54 -40.39 16.63
C VAL A 78 -17.46 -39.89 15.67
N ALA A 79 -17.55 -40.21 14.38
CA ALA A 79 -16.61 -39.73 13.37
C ALA A 79 -16.69 -38.21 13.17
N GLY A 80 -17.89 -37.63 13.09
CA GLY A 80 -18.10 -36.19 12.98
C GLY A 80 -17.55 -35.43 14.18
N VAL A 81 -17.83 -35.90 15.41
CA VAL A 81 -17.28 -35.34 16.65
C VAL A 81 -15.76 -35.46 16.69
N GLY A 82 -15.21 -36.61 16.27
CA GLY A 82 -13.77 -36.84 16.20
C GLY A 82 -13.06 -35.85 15.26
N VAL A 83 -13.58 -35.65 14.04
CA VAL A 83 -13.01 -34.67 13.09
C VAL A 83 -13.18 -33.24 13.60
N GLY A 84 -14.35 -32.90 14.17
CA GLY A 84 -14.57 -31.61 14.80
C GLY A 84 -13.56 -31.32 15.92
N ALA A 85 -13.28 -32.30 16.78
CA ALA A 85 -12.30 -32.18 17.85
C ALA A 85 -10.88 -31.98 17.30
N VAL A 86 -10.49 -32.68 16.24
CA VAL A 86 -9.19 -32.50 15.57
C VAL A 86 -9.06 -31.09 15.00
N VAL A 87 -10.07 -30.61 14.25
CA VAL A 87 -10.07 -29.26 13.69
C VAL A 87 -10.01 -28.20 14.78
N TRP A 88 -10.75 -28.40 15.88
CA TRP A 88 -10.71 -27.52 17.04
C TRP A 88 -9.32 -27.50 17.69
N LEU A 89 -8.71 -28.65 17.92
CA LEU A 89 -7.35 -28.78 18.46
C LEU A 89 -6.30 -28.14 17.55
N SER A 90 -6.39 -28.33 16.23
CA SER A 90 -5.51 -27.67 15.26
C SER A 90 -5.67 -26.15 15.30
N ALA A 91 -6.91 -25.65 15.35
CA ALA A 91 -7.17 -24.22 15.46
C ALA A 91 -6.74 -23.63 16.82
N ALA A 92 -6.83 -24.42 17.90
CA ALA A 92 -6.35 -24.04 19.22
C ALA A 92 -4.82 -24.03 19.28
N LEU A 93 -4.15 -25.01 18.67
CA LEU A 93 -2.69 -25.05 18.54
C LEU A 93 -2.15 -23.91 17.68
N LEU A 94 -2.84 -23.56 16.59
CA LEU A 94 -2.48 -22.40 15.76
C LEU A 94 -2.67 -21.09 16.53
N ARG A 95 -3.75 -20.96 17.32
CA ARG A 95 -3.96 -19.80 18.20
C ARG A 95 -2.93 -19.72 19.33
N ALA A 96 -2.59 -20.85 19.96
CA ALA A 96 -1.56 -20.91 20.99
C ALA A 96 -0.18 -20.57 20.41
N ARG A 97 0.16 -21.05 19.21
CA ARG A 97 1.39 -20.66 18.50
C ARG A 97 1.40 -19.18 18.13
N ALA A 98 0.27 -18.63 17.69
CA ALA A 98 0.14 -17.21 17.40
C ALA A 98 0.24 -16.34 18.67
N ALA A 99 -0.31 -16.80 19.79
CA ALA A 99 -0.19 -16.12 21.09
C ALA A 99 1.23 -16.19 21.65
N ILE A 100 1.91 -17.34 21.54
CA ILE A 100 3.33 -17.49 21.91
C ILE A 100 4.22 -16.64 20.98
N ALA A 101 3.88 -16.49 19.70
CA ALA A 101 4.58 -15.58 18.79
C ALA A 101 4.38 -14.08 19.13
N VAL A 102 3.35 -13.74 19.90
CA VAL A 102 3.08 -12.39 20.41
C VAL A 102 3.69 -12.18 21.81
N GLU A 103 3.85 -13.24 22.59
CA GLU A 103 4.27 -13.18 24.01
C GLU A 103 5.75 -13.54 24.24
N VAL A 104 6.42 -14.16 23.27
CA VAL A 104 7.89 -14.27 23.27
C VAL A 104 8.44 -12.91 22.84
N PRO A 105 9.07 -12.13 23.75
CA PRO A 105 9.90 -11.02 23.29
C PRO A 105 10.91 -11.66 22.34
N PRO A 106 11.16 -11.10 21.14
CA PRO A 106 12.15 -11.68 20.25
C PRO A 106 13.40 -11.95 21.08
N PRO A 107 14.03 -13.14 20.98
CA PRO A 107 15.31 -13.35 21.63
C PRO A 107 16.13 -12.10 21.33
N GLY A 108 16.70 -11.52 22.38
CA GLY A 108 17.61 -10.39 22.29
C GLY A 108 18.82 -10.83 21.47
N HIS A 109 18.62 -11.00 20.18
CA HIS A 109 19.65 -10.89 19.18
C HIS A 109 20.11 -9.48 19.37
N ALA A 110 21.29 -9.35 20.00
CA ALA A 110 22.02 -8.12 20.07
C ALA A 110 21.76 -7.39 18.76
N SER A 111 21.01 -6.29 18.84
CA SER A 111 20.81 -5.45 17.68
C SER A 111 22.22 -5.07 17.30
N VAL A 112 22.74 -5.63 16.22
CA VAL A 112 23.95 -5.05 15.62
C VAL A 112 23.57 -3.59 15.45
N PRO A 113 24.23 -2.65 16.15
CA PRO A 113 23.84 -1.26 16.07
C PRO A 113 23.79 -0.93 14.59
N ALA A 114 22.67 -0.35 14.14
CA ALA A 114 22.54 0.06 12.75
C ALA A 114 23.80 0.85 12.42
N GLY A 115 24.60 0.29 11.51
CA GLY A 115 25.95 0.78 11.23
C GLY A 115 25.95 2.24 10.84
N SER A 116 27.14 2.80 10.68
CA SER A 116 27.27 4.14 10.09
C SER A 116 26.54 4.20 8.74
N LEU A 117 26.17 5.41 8.28
CA LEU A 117 25.52 5.54 6.96
C LEU A 117 26.33 4.87 5.83
N PRO A 118 27.68 4.96 5.80
CA PRO A 118 28.51 4.14 4.91
C PRO A 118 28.26 2.63 5.03
N ASP A 119 28.31 2.04 6.23
CA ASP A 119 28.07 0.60 6.42
C ASP A 119 26.68 0.18 5.94
N LEU A 120 25.70 1.06 6.14
CA LEU A 120 24.34 0.85 5.65
C LEU A 120 24.30 0.85 4.11
N MET A 121 24.98 1.80 3.46
CA MET A 121 25.06 1.87 2.00
C MET A 121 25.77 0.65 1.43
N ASP A 122 26.90 0.24 2.01
CA ASP A 122 27.67 -0.93 1.59
C ASP A 122 26.85 -2.22 1.75
N GLY A 123 26.23 -2.42 2.91
CA GLY A 123 25.34 -3.58 3.12
C GLY A 123 24.15 -3.60 2.17
N THR A 124 23.59 -2.43 1.83
CA THR A 124 22.51 -2.33 0.85
C THR A 124 22.99 -2.69 -0.56
N TYR A 125 24.19 -2.22 -0.93
CA TYR A 125 24.82 -2.54 -2.21
C TYR A 125 25.09 -4.04 -2.34
N GLU A 126 25.67 -4.65 -1.32
CA GLU A 126 25.90 -6.09 -1.29
C GLU A 126 24.60 -6.89 -1.42
N ALA A 127 23.53 -6.45 -0.78
CA ALA A 127 22.23 -7.09 -0.90
C ALA A 127 21.64 -6.95 -2.32
N LEU A 128 21.81 -5.79 -2.97
CA LEU A 128 21.46 -5.63 -4.37
C LEU A 128 22.30 -6.55 -5.27
N GLN A 129 23.60 -6.66 -5.01
CA GLN A 129 24.51 -7.53 -5.76
C GLN A 129 24.11 -9.01 -5.61
N ARG A 130 23.75 -9.46 -4.41
CA ARG A 130 23.29 -10.84 -4.18
C ARG A 130 21.93 -11.11 -4.81
N GLY A 131 21.04 -10.10 -4.84
CA GLY A 131 19.68 -10.24 -5.34
C GLY A 131 19.51 -9.98 -6.84
N VAL A 132 20.55 -9.54 -7.55
CA VAL A 132 20.45 -9.27 -9.00
C VAL A 132 20.31 -10.59 -9.75
N SER A 133 19.34 -10.65 -10.65
CA SER A 133 19.10 -11.78 -11.53
C SER A 133 19.48 -11.40 -12.96
N VAL A 134 20.17 -12.31 -13.64
CA VAL A 134 20.50 -12.23 -15.05
C VAL A 134 19.92 -13.48 -15.73
N ILE A 135 18.92 -13.28 -16.58
CA ILE A 135 18.26 -14.38 -17.30
C ILE A 135 18.29 -14.11 -18.81
N GLU A 136 18.55 -15.13 -19.60
CA GLU A 136 18.39 -15.06 -21.04
C GLU A 136 16.94 -15.36 -21.41
N VAL A 137 16.28 -14.42 -22.09
CA VAL A 137 14.92 -14.60 -22.58
C VAL A 137 14.93 -14.68 -24.11
N PRO A 138 14.48 -15.80 -24.71
CA PRO A 138 14.40 -15.94 -26.15
C PRO A 138 13.65 -14.76 -26.80
N GLY A 139 14.28 -14.14 -27.80
CA GLY A 139 13.72 -12.98 -28.53
C GLY A 139 13.77 -11.64 -27.80
N ARG A 140 14.21 -11.58 -26.53
CA ARG A 140 14.40 -10.32 -25.77
C ARG A 140 15.84 -10.09 -25.31
N GLY A 141 16.68 -11.13 -25.35
CA GLY A 141 18.06 -11.10 -24.87
C GLY A 141 18.14 -11.13 -23.34
N PRO A 142 19.29 -10.75 -22.74
CA PRO A 142 19.48 -10.82 -21.31
C PRO A 142 18.61 -9.82 -20.57
N LEU A 143 17.96 -10.24 -19.49
CA LEU A 143 17.30 -9.35 -18.55
C LEU A 143 18.13 -9.32 -17.26
N THR A 144 18.68 -8.16 -16.93
CA THR A 144 19.46 -7.88 -15.73
C THR A 144 18.65 -6.96 -14.81
N GLY A 145 18.25 -7.47 -13.65
CA GLY A 145 17.45 -6.68 -12.72
C GLY A 145 17.06 -7.44 -11.48
N TRP A 146 15.95 -7.06 -10.86
CA TRP A 146 15.51 -7.66 -9.60
C TRP A 146 14.06 -8.14 -9.65
N PRO A 147 13.74 -9.24 -8.95
CA PRO A 147 12.37 -9.59 -8.60
C PRO A 147 11.76 -8.57 -7.62
N HIS A 148 10.54 -8.84 -7.14
CA HIS A 148 9.89 -7.96 -6.15
C HIS A 148 10.56 -8.01 -4.76
N SER A 149 11.25 -9.11 -4.44
CA SER A 149 11.91 -9.36 -3.15
C SER A 149 13.34 -9.83 -3.34
N LEU A 150 14.29 -9.22 -2.64
CA LEU A 150 15.70 -9.65 -2.60
C LEU A 150 15.88 -11.03 -1.94
N ALA A 151 14.85 -11.51 -1.23
CA ALA A 151 14.83 -12.82 -0.57
C ALA A 151 14.30 -13.94 -1.48
N GLU A 152 13.76 -13.61 -2.66
CA GLU A 152 13.14 -14.58 -3.56
C GLU A 152 14.20 -15.58 -4.00
N SER A 153 14.12 -16.79 -3.44
CA SER A 153 15.05 -17.89 -3.66
C SER A 153 14.27 -19.04 -4.30
N GLY A 154 14.44 -19.20 -5.61
CA GLY A 154 13.73 -20.21 -6.40
C GLY A 154 13.96 -20.00 -7.89
N PRO A 155 14.96 -20.65 -8.50
CA PRO A 155 15.27 -20.42 -9.92
C PRO A 155 14.21 -21.00 -10.87
N PRO A 156 13.94 -20.34 -12.00
CA PRO A 156 14.46 -19.03 -12.40
C PRO A 156 13.70 -17.87 -11.71
N VAL A 157 14.43 -16.98 -11.04
CA VAL A 157 13.88 -15.76 -10.45
C VAL A 157 13.89 -14.65 -11.50
N HIS A 158 12.74 -14.33 -12.07
CA HIS A 158 12.66 -13.36 -13.17
C HIS A 158 12.68 -11.90 -12.66
N PRO A 159 13.52 -11.02 -13.24
CA PRO A 159 13.39 -9.58 -13.07
C PRO A 159 11.99 -9.12 -13.41
N THR A 160 11.50 -8.13 -12.65
CA THR A 160 10.18 -7.52 -12.89
C THR A 160 10.34 -6.02 -13.09
N ALA A 161 9.42 -5.38 -13.81
CA ALA A 161 9.52 -3.95 -14.07
C ALA A 161 9.55 -3.15 -12.75
N PHE A 162 8.66 -3.51 -11.82
CA PHE A 162 8.56 -2.87 -10.51
C PHE A 162 9.82 -3.09 -9.65
N GLY A 163 10.24 -4.35 -9.46
CA GLY A 163 11.46 -4.68 -8.69
C GLY A 163 12.71 -4.03 -9.28
N THR A 164 12.84 -4.07 -10.61
CA THR A 164 13.97 -3.51 -11.34
C THR A 164 14.02 -1.98 -11.27
N ALA A 165 12.87 -1.29 -11.36
CA ALA A 165 12.82 0.16 -11.24
C ALA A 165 13.19 0.65 -9.84
N TYR A 166 12.73 -0.03 -8.77
CA TYR A 166 13.16 0.28 -7.41
C TYR A 166 14.63 -0.05 -7.18
N GLY A 167 15.11 -1.18 -7.72
CA GLY A 167 16.52 -1.55 -7.67
C GLY A 167 17.42 -0.51 -8.35
N LEU A 168 17.02 -0.01 -9.52
CA LEU A 168 17.72 1.07 -10.22
C LEU A 168 17.69 2.38 -9.42
N HIS A 169 16.55 2.75 -8.86
CA HIS A 169 16.45 3.91 -7.98
C HIS A 169 17.39 3.84 -6.77
N LEU A 170 17.52 2.66 -6.19
CA LEU A 170 18.38 2.39 -5.06
C LEU A 170 19.85 2.36 -5.46
N LEU A 171 20.19 1.72 -6.57
CA LEU A 171 21.53 1.72 -7.15
C LEU A 171 22.01 3.15 -7.45
N LEU A 172 21.15 4.01 -8.00
CA LEU A 172 21.49 5.41 -8.25
C LEU A 172 21.59 6.26 -6.97
N ASP A 173 21.09 5.76 -5.82
CA ASP A 173 21.25 6.40 -4.51
C ASP A 173 22.53 5.92 -3.78
N ILE A 174 23.10 4.77 -4.17
CA ILE A 174 24.27 4.15 -3.56
C ILE A 174 25.49 4.34 -4.47
N ALA A 175 26.52 5.03 -3.98
CA ALA A 175 27.85 5.00 -4.59
C ALA A 175 28.68 3.96 -3.81
N PRO A 176 29.42 3.03 -4.46
CA PRO A 176 30.18 3.33 -5.66
C PRO A 176 29.93 2.40 -6.87
N TYR A 177 30.25 2.95 -8.04
CA TYR A 177 30.26 2.30 -9.35
C TYR A 177 31.48 1.37 -9.50
N ASP A 178 31.56 0.31 -8.70
CA ASP A 178 32.61 -0.72 -8.88
C ASP A 178 32.42 -1.55 -10.18
N GLY A 179 31.38 -1.23 -10.96
CA GLY A 179 31.08 -1.80 -12.27
C GLY A 179 30.37 -3.15 -12.22
N ARG A 180 30.17 -3.73 -11.03
CA ARG A 180 29.53 -5.06 -10.89
C ARG A 180 28.05 -5.04 -11.25
N ILE A 181 27.38 -3.93 -11.01
CA ILE A 181 26.01 -3.68 -11.46
C ILE A 181 26.01 -2.46 -12.37
N ARG A 182 25.80 -2.68 -13.67
CA ARG A 182 25.79 -1.61 -14.68
C ARG A 182 24.39 -1.00 -14.77
N ALA A 183 24.24 0.23 -14.29
CA ALA A 183 22.96 0.95 -14.32
C ALA A 183 22.35 1.04 -15.73
N GLY A 184 23.19 1.18 -16.77
CA GLY A 184 22.75 1.16 -18.17
C GLY A 184 22.09 -0.16 -18.56
N GLU A 185 22.65 -1.31 -18.18
CA GLU A 185 22.06 -2.63 -18.48
C GLU A 185 20.73 -2.86 -17.74
N VAL A 186 20.64 -2.35 -16.51
CA VAL A 186 19.39 -2.37 -15.75
C VAL A 186 18.33 -1.49 -16.41
N ALA A 187 18.71 -0.31 -16.92
CA ALA A 187 17.81 0.57 -17.66
C ALA A 187 17.35 -0.08 -18.99
N GLU A 188 18.25 -0.73 -19.73
CA GLU A 188 17.90 -1.51 -20.93
C GLU A 188 16.93 -2.65 -20.63
N THR A 189 17.08 -3.32 -19.48
CA THR A 189 16.12 -4.34 -19.03
C THR A 189 14.72 -3.76 -18.84
N LEU A 190 14.59 -2.54 -18.31
CA LEU A 190 13.28 -1.89 -18.20
C LEU A 190 12.67 -1.66 -19.58
N TRP A 191 13.44 -1.22 -20.58
CA TRP A 191 12.94 -1.11 -21.95
C TRP A 191 12.52 -2.46 -22.55
N ARG A 192 13.26 -3.54 -22.28
CA ARG A 192 12.90 -4.90 -22.72
C ARG A 192 11.67 -5.48 -22.03
N LEU A 193 11.34 -4.99 -20.85
CA LEU A 193 10.14 -5.34 -20.07
C LEU A 193 8.91 -4.51 -20.45
N ARG A 194 9.04 -3.54 -21.36
CA ARG A 194 7.92 -2.75 -21.88
C ARG A 194 6.89 -3.67 -22.54
N LEU A 195 5.61 -3.40 -22.31
CA LEU A 195 4.51 -4.18 -22.87
C LEU A 195 4.20 -3.77 -24.32
N PRO A 196 3.58 -4.66 -25.12
CA PRO A 196 2.95 -4.28 -26.39
C PRO A 196 1.93 -3.16 -26.13
N GLY A 197 1.96 -2.09 -26.92
CA GLY A 197 1.12 -0.89 -26.68
C GLY A 197 1.75 0.17 -25.76
N GLY A 198 2.83 -0.16 -25.04
CA GLY A 198 3.55 0.77 -24.18
C GLY A 198 3.22 0.64 -22.70
N GLY A 199 4.06 1.27 -21.87
CA GLY A 199 3.97 1.16 -20.43
C GLY A 199 4.44 -0.20 -19.86
N TRP A 200 4.19 -0.36 -18.57
CA TRP A 200 4.63 -1.49 -17.75
C TRP A 200 3.57 -1.91 -16.74
N ALA A 201 3.66 -3.15 -16.26
CA ALA A 201 2.80 -3.72 -15.24
C ALA A 201 3.61 -4.42 -14.13
N ALA A 202 3.00 -4.58 -12.95
CA ALA A 202 3.54 -5.43 -11.90
C ALA A 202 3.27 -6.90 -12.22
N ARG A 203 4.02 -7.83 -11.61
CA ARG A 203 3.85 -9.28 -11.86
C ARG A 203 2.45 -9.79 -11.47
N SER A 204 1.83 -9.16 -10.46
CA SER A 204 0.48 -9.52 -9.98
C SER A 204 -0.64 -8.85 -10.78
N GLN A 205 -0.31 -8.04 -11.77
CA GLN A 205 -1.28 -7.38 -12.65
C GLN A 205 -1.39 -8.18 -13.95
N GLY A 206 -2.48 -7.95 -14.69
CA GLY A 206 -2.77 -8.63 -15.94
C GLY A 206 -1.75 -8.31 -17.04
N SER A 207 -2.06 -8.71 -18.28
CA SER A 207 -1.21 -8.44 -19.46
C SER A 207 -1.10 -6.94 -19.82
N GLY A 208 -1.96 -6.11 -19.22
CA GLY A 208 -2.11 -4.70 -19.49
C GLY A 208 -1.21 -3.76 -18.68
N ALA A 209 -0.75 -2.67 -19.31
CA ALA A 209 0.04 -1.65 -18.64
C ALA A 209 -0.80 -0.87 -17.61
N ARG A 210 -0.18 -0.53 -16.47
CA ARG A 210 -0.82 0.21 -15.38
C ARG A 210 -0.08 1.53 -15.10
N PRO A 211 -0.80 2.63 -14.84
CA PRO A 211 -0.19 3.95 -14.77
C PRO A 211 0.80 4.10 -13.61
N GLU A 212 0.53 3.49 -12.45
CA GLU A 212 1.40 3.60 -11.29
C GLU A 212 2.74 2.88 -11.47
N VAL A 213 2.77 1.74 -12.18
CA VAL A 213 4.01 1.00 -12.46
C VAL A 213 4.77 1.70 -13.56
N THR A 214 4.06 2.12 -14.61
CA THR A 214 4.62 2.91 -15.72
C THR A 214 5.31 4.17 -15.20
N ALA A 215 4.66 4.94 -14.33
CA ALA A 215 5.24 6.16 -13.78
C ALA A 215 6.47 5.90 -12.87
N ILE A 216 6.52 4.79 -12.15
CA ILE A 216 7.70 4.38 -11.36
C ILE A 216 8.87 4.08 -12.31
N VAL A 217 8.63 3.32 -13.37
CA VAL A 217 9.65 2.96 -14.37
C VAL A 217 10.16 4.21 -15.09
N LEU A 218 9.27 5.08 -15.57
CA LEU A 218 9.63 6.36 -16.18
C LEU A 218 10.50 7.21 -15.27
N GLY A 219 10.14 7.30 -13.98
CA GLY A 219 10.94 8.01 -13.00
C GLY A 219 12.35 7.42 -12.82
N ALA A 220 12.50 6.10 -12.92
CA ALA A 220 13.79 5.41 -12.82
C ALA A 220 14.65 5.64 -14.07
N LEU A 221 14.06 5.49 -15.26
CA LEU A 221 14.70 5.74 -16.55
C LEU A 221 15.16 7.19 -16.69
N ALA A 222 14.32 8.16 -16.32
CA ALA A 222 14.69 9.57 -16.33
C ALA A 222 15.88 9.87 -15.41
N ARG A 223 15.94 9.24 -14.22
CA ARG A 223 17.10 9.37 -13.31
C ARG A 223 18.36 8.70 -13.84
N ALA A 224 18.22 7.64 -14.62
CA ALA A 224 19.33 6.94 -15.26
C ALA A 224 19.83 7.66 -16.53
N GLY A 225 19.21 8.77 -16.92
CA GLY A 225 19.61 9.54 -18.11
C GLY A 225 19.17 8.90 -19.43
N ALA A 226 18.04 8.19 -19.45
CA ALA A 226 17.48 7.64 -20.69
C ALA A 226 17.18 8.75 -21.72
N ASP A 227 17.17 8.37 -23.01
CA ASP A 227 16.90 9.29 -24.13
C ASP A 227 15.56 10.02 -23.91
N PRO A 228 15.57 11.37 -23.84
CA PRO A 228 14.34 12.16 -23.69
C PRO A 228 13.26 11.86 -24.73
N ARG A 229 13.63 11.51 -25.97
CA ARG A 229 12.65 11.20 -27.04
C ARG A 229 11.90 9.90 -26.79
N LEU A 230 12.61 8.86 -26.32
CA LEU A 230 12.00 7.59 -25.95
C LEU A 230 11.12 7.75 -24.70
N LEU A 231 11.59 8.54 -23.74
CA LEU A 231 10.80 8.88 -22.55
C LEU A 231 9.53 9.63 -22.94
N GLU A 232 9.60 10.62 -23.82
CA GLU A 232 8.45 11.42 -24.24
C GLU A 232 7.33 10.55 -24.83
N ALA A 233 7.66 9.58 -25.70
CA ALA A 233 6.66 8.66 -26.24
C ALA A 233 5.95 7.86 -25.14
N GLU A 234 6.69 7.34 -24.15
CA GLU A 234 6.09 6.57 -23.05
C GLU A 234 5.38 7.44 -22.01
N ILE A 235 5.76 8.71 -21.87
CA ILE A 235 5.02 9.69 -21.07
C ILE A 235 3.62 9.86 -21.67
N HIS A 236 3.50 10.00 -22.99
CA HIS A 236 2.20 10.09 -23.66
C HIS A 236 1.36 8.82 -23.43
N SER A 237 1.96 7.62 -23.53
CA SER A 237 1.28 6.37 -23.20
C SER A 237 0.83 6.33 -21.74
N CYS A 238 1.66 6.79 -20.82
CA CYS A 238 1.30 6.88 -19.40
C CYS A 238 0.15 7.87 -19.15
N GLU A 239 0.11 9.01 -19.85
CA GLU A 239 -0.98 9.98 -19.74
C GLU A 239 -2.30 9.42 -20.27
N ALA A 240 -2.28 8.62 -21.35
CA ALA A 240 -3.46 7.94 -21.87
C ALA A 240 -4.06 6.94 -20.86
N LEU A 241 -3.22 6.28 -20.05
CA LEU A 241 -3.67 5.39 -18.97
C LEU A 241 -4.36 6.12 -17.80
N LEU A 242 -4.37 7.45 -17.79
CA LEU A 242 -5.03 8.27 -16.75
C LEU A 242 -6.46 8.69 -17.13
N ASP A 243 -6.95 8.22 -18.28
CA ASP A 243 -8.33 8.42 -18.65
C ASP A 243 -9.26 7.63 -17.69
N PRO A 244 -10.22 8.29 -17.01
CA PRO A 244 -11.19 7.63 -16.15
C PRO A 244 -11.99 6.54 -16.85
N ASP A 245 -12.22 6.65 -18.15
CA ASP A 245 -12.91 5.62 -18.94
C ASP A 245 -12.09 4.31 -19.03
N HIS A 246 -10.77 4.40 -18.79
CA HIS A 246 -9.85 3.26 -18.81
C HIS A 246 -9.54 2.71 -17.40
N ASP A 247 -9.42 3.56 -16.37
CA ASP A 247 -9.05 3.11 -15.01
C ASP A 247 -9.67 3.94 -13.87
N ALA A 248 -10.99 4.12 -13.88
CA ALA A 248 -11.71 4.80 -12.78
C ALA A 248 -11.39 4.21 -11.39
N SER A 249 -11.33 2.87 -11.28
CA SER A 249 -11.03 2.19 -10.03
C SER A 249 -9.62 2.50 -9.53
N GLY A 250 -8.61 2.47 -10.39
CA GLY A 250 -7.25 2.85 -10.03
C GLY A 250 -7.14 4.32 -9.63
N LEU A 251 -7.74 5.22 -10.41
CA LEU A 251 -7.70 6.66 -10.16
C LEU A 251 -8.45 7.10 -8.90
N ALA A 252 -9.34 6.25 -8.37
CA ALA A 252 -9.97 6.44 -7.06
C ALA A 252 -9.05 6.10 -5.88
N ASN A 253 -7.84 5.57 -6.09
CA ASN A 253 -6.93 5.16 -5.02
C ASN A 253 -5.78 6.15 -4.79
N THR A 254 -5.55 6.51 -3.53
CA THR A 254 -4.48 7.44 -3.12
C THR A 254 -3.11 6.91 -3.53
N TYR A 255 -2.87 5.59 -3.42
CA TYR A 255 -1.61 4.98 -3.84
C TYR A 255 -1.28 5.22 -5.32
N VAL A 256 -2.26 5.02 -6.21
CA VAL A 256 -2.10 5.15 -7.67
C VAL A 256 -1.81 6.59 -8.02
N VAL A 257 -2.69 7.53 -7.62
CA VAL A 257 -2.55 8.95 -7.93
C VAL A 257 -1.24 9.51 -7.40
N THR A 258 -0.83 9.15 -6.17
CA THR A 258 0.44 9.63 -5.60
C THR A 258 1.67 9.04 -6.29
N ASN A 259 1.62 7.80 -6.78
CA ASN A 259 2.72 7.22 -7.55
C ASN A 259 2.85 7.86 -8.92
N VAL A 260 1.74 8.00 -9.65
CA VAL A 260 1.73 8.63 -10.97
C VAL A 260 2.22 10.07 -10.88
N LEU A 261 1.65 10.86 -9.97
CA LEU A 261 2.04 12.26 -9.78
C LEU A 261 3.54 12.37 -9.47
N ARG A 262 4.07 11.54 -8.56
CA ARG A 262 5.49 11.57 -8.19
C ARG A 262 6.42 11.06 -9.29
N GLY A 263 5.99 10.08 -10.08
CA GLY A 263 6.74 9.57 -11.24
C GLY A 263 6.82 10.60 -12.36
N LEU A 264 5.68 11.20 -12.73
CA LEU A 264 5.62 12.24 -13.76
C LEU A 264 6.33 13.54 -13.33
N LEU A 265 6.22 13.97 -12.07
CA LEU A 265 7.00 15.12 -11.55
C LEU A 265 8.51 14.94 -11.67
N ARG A 266 8.98 13.70 -11.83
CA ARG A 266 10.39 13.36 -12.00
C ARG A 266 10.75 13.17 -13.47
N ALA A 267 9.93 12.44 -14.24
CA ALA A 267 10.21 12.11 -15.63
C ALA A 267 9.80 13.20 -16.63
N ALA A 268 8.73 13.94 -16.32
CA ALA A 268 8.05 14.87 -17.21
C ALA A 268 7.48 16.06 -16.42
N PRO A 269 8.32 16.95 -15.85
CA PRO A 269 7.84 18.06 -15.02
C PRO A 269 6.92 19.06 -15.76
N GLY A 270 6.89 19.03 -17.10
CA GLY A 270 5.95 19.80 -17.93
C GLY A 270 4.72 19.02 -18.41
N SER A 271 4.48 17.79 -17.92
CA SER A 271 3.32 16.98 -18.28
C SER A 271 2.01 17.72 -17.96
N ARG A 272 1.06 17.65 -18.90
CA ARG A 272 -0.24 18.33 -18.78
C ARG A 272 -1.12 17.67 -17.72
N SER A 273 -0.91 16.39 -17.45
CA SER A 273 -1.68 15.62 -16.46
C SER A 273 -1.34 15.98 -15.01
N LEU A 274 -0.20 16.64 -14.77
CA LEU A 274 0.25 16.97 -13.41
C LEU A 274 -0.74 17.86 -12.63
N GLY A 275 -1.32 18.86 -13.30
CA GLY A 275 -2.30 19.75 -12.70
C GLY A 275 -3.57 18.99 -12.28
N GLY A 276 -4.10 18.15 -13.16
CA GLY A 276 -5.28 17.32 -12.89
C GLY A 276 -5.06 16.31 -11.75
N LEU A 277 -3.93 15.61 -11.75
CA LEU A 277 -3.57 14.67 -10.68
C LEU A 277 -3.44 15.36 -9.32
N ARG A 278 -2.88 16.57 -9.28
CA ARG A 278 -2.82 17.38 -8.05
C ARG A 278 -4.21 17.74 -7.56
N GLU A 279 -5.10 18.20 -8.44
CA GLU A 279 -6.48 18.55 -8.07
C GLU A 279 -7.27 17.34 -7.55
N VAL A 280 -7.14 16.18 -8.20
CA VAL A 280 -7.74 14.92 -7.73
C VAL A 280 -7.29 14.60 -6.30
N LEU A 281 -6.00 14.72 -6.02
CA LEU A 281 -5.46 14.45 -4.69
C LEU A 281 -5.93 15.46 -3.64
N VAL A 282 -6.01 16.74 -4.00
CA VAL A 282 -6.50 17.83 -3.14
C VAL A 282 -7.98 17.66 -2.82
N ASN A 283 -8.79 17.28 -3.81
CA ASN A 283 -10.22 17.04 -3.66
C ASN A 283 -10.52 15.76 -2.87
N GLY A 284 -9.64 14.76 -2.94
CA GLY A 284 -9.82 13.48 -2.26
C GLY A 284 -9.48 13.47 -0.77
N ALA A 285 -9.11 14.61 -0.17
CA ALA A 285 -8.77 14.73 1.25
C ALA A 285 -10.03 14.84 2.13
N THR A 286 -10.05 14.19 3.29
CA THR A 286 -11.17 14.21 4.25
C THR A 286 -10.77 14.78 5.59
N ALA A 287 -11.63 15.59 6.22
CA ALA A 287 -11.43 16.00 7.61
C ALA A 287 -11.57 14.81 8.56
N ASP A 288 -10.66 14.69 9.52
CA ASP A 288 -10.72 13.70 10.60
C ASP A 288 -11.11 14.37 11.93
N PRO A 289 -12.37 14.23 12.38
CA PRO A 289 -12.82 14.82 13.65
C PRO A 289 -12.01 14.34 14.86
N ALA A 290 -11.43 13.13 14.82
CA ALA A 290 -10.65 12.59 15.92
C ALA A 290 -9.29 13.31 16.09
N ARG A 291 -8.83 14.02 15.06
CA ARG A 291 -7.58 14.81 15.07
C ARG A 291 -7.82 16.27 14.72
N GLY A 292 -8.77 16.89 15.41
CA GLY A 292 -9.03 18.32 15.31
C GLY A 292 -9.62 18.78 13.98
N GLY A 293 -10.20 17.87 13.19
CA GLY A 293 -10.79 18.18 11.89
C GLY A 293 -9.75 18.44 10.79
N HIS A 294 -8.47 18.15 11.02
CA HIS A 294 -7.44 18.27 9.99
C HIS A 294 -7.72 17.31 8.83
N ARG A 295 -7.48 17.77 7.59
CA ARG A 295 -7.59 16.93 6.40
C ARG A 295 -6.51 15.86 6.35
N CYS A 296 -6.92 14.65 5.99
CA CYS A 296 -6.08 13.46 5.81
C CYS A 296 -6.54 12.63 4.60
N TRP A 297 -5.84 11.53 4.32
CA TRP A 297 -6.17 10.59 3.25
C TRP A 297 -6.26 9.16 3.77
N GLY A 298 -7.13 8.37 3.16
CA GLY A 298 -7.20 6.92 3.30
C GLY A 298 -6.70 6.19 2.04
N ALA A 299 -6.94 4.89 1.99
CA ALA A 299 -6.65 4.03 0.83
C ALA A 299 -7.32 4.56 -0.45
N ALA A 300 -8.64 4.76 -0.38
CA ALA A 300 -9.40 5.44 -1.42
C ALA A 300 -9.35 6.97 -1.22
N LEU A 301 -9.55 7.71 -2.31
CA LEU A 301 -9.84 9.13 -2.32
C LEU A 301 -11.33 9.36 -2.02
N ALA A 302 -11.66 10.44 -1.33
CA ALA A 302 -13.05 10.79 -1.12
C ALA A 302 -13.74 11.20 -2.44
N THR A 303 -14.79 10.45 -2.79
CA THR A 303 -15.62 10.68 -3.99
C THR A 303 -17.04 11.16 -3.64
N GLY A 304 -17.25 11.58 -2.38
CA GLY A 304 -18.57 11.94 -1.86
C GLY A 304 -19.41 10.74 -1.38
N HIS A 305 -19.00 9.50 -1.67
CA HIS A 305 -19.66 8.27 -1.22
C HIS A 305 -18.99 7.71 0.04
N GLY A 306 -19.20 8.42 1.16
CA GLY A 306 -18.56 8.10 2.43
C GLY A 306 -17.09 8.53 2.49
N ASN A 307 -16.58 8.69 3.72
CA ASN A 307 -15.18 9.07 3.94
C ASN A 307 -14.33 7.81 4.13
N PRO A 308 -13.24 7.64 3.35
CA PRO A 308 -12.30 6.54 3.57
C PRO A 308 -11.67 6.65 4.97
N ALA A 309 -11.35 5.50 5.57
CA ALA A 309 -10.71 5.46 6.87
C ALA A 309 -9.35 6.21 6.83
N PRO A 310 -9.07 7.14 7.76
CA PRO A 310 -7.81 7.85 7.83
C PRO A 310 -6.61 6.90 7.90
N SER A 311 -5.51 7.25 7.22
CA SER A 311 -4.31 6.43 7.19
C SER A 311 -3.05 7.28 7.11
N ALA A 312 -2.11 7.03 8.03
CA ALA A 312 -0.83 7.75 8.08
C ALA A 312 0.03 7.52 6.84
N ALA A 313 0.07 6.29 6.31
CA ALA A 313 0.80 5.97 5.09
C ALA A 313 0.26 6.79 3.89
N HIS A 314 -1.05 6.79 3.70
CA HIS A 314 -1.70 7.50 2.58
C HIS A 314 -1.59 9.02 2.72
N THR A 315 -1.80 9.53 3.93
CA THR A 315 -1.64 10.96 4.23
C THR A 315 -0.21 11.42 3.97
N ALA A 316 0.79 10.67 4.44
CA ALA A 316 2.19 10.99 4.21
C ALA A 316 2.59 10.92 2.73
N ARG A 317 2.07 9.93 1.98
CA ARG A 317 2.27 9.84 0.53
C ARG A 317 1.66 11.04 -0.21
N ALA A 318 0.45 11.42 0.16
CA ALA A 318 -0.24 12.58 -0.41
C ALA A 318 0.53 13.87 -0.15
N VAL A 319 0.92 14.11 1.11
CA VAL A 319 1.73 15.27 1.50
C VAL A 319 3.06 15.31 0.73
N VAL A 320 3.79 14.20 0.62
CA VAL A 320 5.05 14.15 -0.13
C VAL A 320 4.84 14.44 -1.61
N ALA A 321 3.74 13.97 -2.20
CA ALA A 321 3.40 14.23 -3.60
C ALA A 321 3.04 15.71 -3.81
N LEU A 322 2.17 16.27 -2.96
CA LEU A 322 1.76 17.68 -3.02
C LEU A 322 2.92 18.64 -2.76
N ASP A 323 3.80 18.32 -1.80
CA ASP A 323 5.01 19.11 -1.52
C ASP A 323 5.97 19.13 -2.71
N ARG A 324 6.09 18.02 -3.45
CA ARG A 324 6.87 17.99 -4.70
C ARG A 324 6.16 18.74 -5.83
N ALA A 325 4.85 18.60 -5.96
CA ALA A 325 4.07 19.33 -6.95
C ALA A 325 4.18 20.84 -6.73
N ALA A 326 4.08 21.31 -5.49
CA ALA A 326 4.23 22.72 -5.12
C ALA A 326 5.56 23.32 -5.57
N ARG A 327 6.67 22.57 -5.43
CA ARG A 327 7.99 23.04 -5.88
C ARG A 327 8.16 23.11 -7.40
N VAL A 328 7.43 22.28 -8.15
CA VAL A 328 7.59 22.18 -9.61
C VAL A 328 6.57 23.06 -10.35
N LEU A 329 5.34 23.09 -9.86
CA LEU A 329 4.19 23.73 -10.50
C LEU A 329 3.74 25.03 -9.80
N GLY A 330 4.36 25.38 -8.67
CA GLY A 330 3.77 26.30 -7.70
C GLY A 330 2.60 25.68 -6.94
N GLU A 331 2.03 26.41 -5.98
CA GLU A 331 0.79 26.02 -5.28
C GLU A 331 -0.05 27.25 -4.98
N ASP A 332 -1.38 27.11 -5.06
CA ASP A 332 -2.33 28.12 -4.59
C ASP A 332 -2.62 27.97 -3.08
N ALA A 333 -3.42 28.89 -2.52
CA ALA A 333 -3.75 28.91 -1.10
C ALA A 333 -4.53 27.66 -0.65
N ARG A 334 -5.40 27.10 -1.50
CA ARG A 334 -6.21 25.92 -1.19
C ARG A 334 -5.33 24.67 -1.15
N GLN A 335 -4.51 24.48 -2.17
CA GLN A 335 -3.54 23.39 -2.28
C GLN A 335 -2.56 23.41 -1.10
N ARG A 336 -2.05 24.60 -0.76
CA ARG A 336 -1.19 24.83 0.42
C ARG A 336 -1.90 24.41 1.71
N ALA A 337 -3.12 24.93 1.95
CA ALA A 337 -3.88 24.64 3.17
C ALA A 337 -4.12 23.13 3.36
N VAL A 338 -4.54 22.43 2.30
CA VAL A 338 -4.78 20.98 2.32
C VAL A 338 -3.50 20.20 2.64
N ARG A 339 -2.37 20.56 2.01
CA ARG A 339 -1.07 19.94 2.28
C ARG A 339 -0.63 20.17 3.74
N GLU A 340 -0.84 21.38 4.26
CA GLU A 340 -0.44 21.74 5.62
C GLU A 340 -1.34 21.12 6.68
N GLU A 341 -2.64 20.97 6.44
CA GLU A 341 -3.53 20.21 7.31
C GLU A 341 -3.14 18.73 7.37
N GLY A 342 -2.74 18.12 6.25
CA GLY A 342 -2.18 16.77 6.25
C GLY A 342 -0.92 16.64 7.09
N LEU A 343 -0.07 17.66 7.08
CA LEU A 343 1.12 17.73 7.95
C LEU A 343 0.74 17.84 9.43
N ARG A 344 -0.22 18.72 9.78
CA ARG A 344 -0.72 18.84 11.15
C ARG A 344 -1.34 17.52 11.64
N TRP A 345 -2.10 16.83 10.79
CA TRP A 345 -2.67 15.52 11.08
C TRP A 345 -1.60 14.46 11.39
N LEU A 346 -0.48 14.45 10.64
CA LEU A 346 0.63 13.53 10.86
C LEU A 346 1.42 13.84 12.14
N MET A 347 1.60 15.13 12.46
CA MET A 347 2.28 15.57 13.68
C MET A 347 1.44 15.35 14.93
N ALA A 348 0.12 15.41 14.83
CA ALA A 348 -0.79 15.10 15.94
C ALA A 348 -0.65 13.64 16.42
N GLY A 349 -0.19 12.73 15.55
CA GLY A 349 0.05 11.33 15.87
C GLY A 349 -1.23 10.55 16.21
N ALA A 350 -1.05 9.30 16.62
CA ALA A 350 -2.17 8.41 16.92
C ALA A 350 -2.93 8.90 18.17
N VAL A 351 -4.26 8.90 18.10
CA VAL A 351 -5.12 9.20 19.25
C VAL A 351 -5.03 8.08 20.27
N ALA A 352 -4.89 8.42 21.55
CA ALA A 352 -4.82 7.44 22.64
C ALA A 352 -6.03 6.48 22.61
N GLY A 353 -5.75 5.17 22.66
CA GLY A 353 -6.77 4.11 22.63
C GLY A 353 -7.13 3.56 21.25
N GLY A 354 -6.49 4.05 20.17
CA GLY A 354 -6.57 3.44 18.84
C GLY A 354 -5.87 2.07 18.77
N ALA A 355 -6.36 1.19 17.89
CA ALA A 355 -5.71 -0.10 17.62
C ALA A 355 -4.50 0.12 16.69
N GLY A 356 -3.30 0.10 17.27
CA GLY A 356 -2.02 0.15 16.54
C GLY A 356 -1.40 1.54 16.43
N SER A 357 -0.11 1.58 16.09
CA SER A 357 0.63 2.82 15.86
C SER A 357 0.45 3.31 14.42
N ASP A 358 0.37 4.63 14.21
CA ASP A 358 0.41 5.26 12.88
C ASP A 358 1.65 4.86 12.06
N LEU A 359 2.71 4.40 12.75
CA LEU A 359 3.97 4.00 12.14
C LEU A 359 4.00 2.51 11.78
N ASP A 360 2.98 1.75 12.14
CA ASP A 360 2.89 0.34 11.78
C ASP A 360 2.66 0.18 10.27
N ASN A 361 3.36 -0.80 9.71
CA ASN A 361 3.24 -1.18 8.32
C ASN A 361 1.80 -1.60 8.01
N CYS A 362 1.26 -1.12 6.88
CA CYS A 362 -0.08 -1.48 6.44
C CYS A 362 -0.08 -2.05 5.03
N GLN A 363 -1.11 -2.83 4.72
CA GLN A 363 -1.33 -3.43 3.42
C GLN A 363 -2.74 -3.09 2.95
N GLU A 364 -2.90 -2.87 1.65
CA GLU A 364 -4.18 -2.70 0.98
C GLU A 364 -4.25 -3.54 -0.30
N GLU A 365 -5.45 -3.68 -0.82
CA GLU A 365 -5.74 -4.39 -2.06
C GLU A 365 -6.49 -3.45 -2.99
N VAL A 366 -5.90 -3.19 -4.17
CA VAL A 366 -6.57 -2.45 -5.24
C VAL A 366 -7.15 -3.46 -6.21
N ARG A 367 -8.48 -3.55 -6.24
CA ARG A 367 -9.25 -4.39 -7.17
C ARG A 367 -9.59 -3.59 -8.41
N ARG A 368 -9.37 -4.17 -9.59
CA ARG A 368 -9.70 -3.56 -10.88
C ARG A 368 -10.22 -4.63 -11.84
N PRO A 369 -11.09 -4.29 -12.80
CA PRO A 369 -11.33 -5.16 -13.94
C PRO A 369 -10.02 -5.45 -14.69
N ASP A 370 -9.85 -6.69 -15.12
CA ASP A 370 -8.80 -7.05 -16.07
C ASP A 370 -9.06 -6.35 -17.43
N GLN A 371 -7.98 -5.97 -18.13
CA GLN A 371 -8.09 -5.22 -19.39
C GLN A 371 -8.56 -6.08 -20.57
N GLU A 372 -8.27 -7.38 -20.56
CA GLU A 372 -8.67 -8.32 -21.62
C GLU A 372 -10.01 -8.98 -21.29
N ASP A 373 -10.27 -9.29 -20.02
CA ASP A 373 -11.53 -9.85 -19.55
C ASP A 373 -12.13 -9.06 -18.38
N PRO A 374 -13.05 -8.11 -18.64
CA PRO A 374 -13.69 -7.30 -17.61
C PRO A 374 -14.47 -8.09 -16.54
N LEU A 375 -14.79 -9.37 -16.79
CA LEU A 375 -15.43 -10.24 -15.80
C LEU A 375 -14.44 -10.76 -14.74
N HIS A 376 -13.15 -10.75 -15.05
CA HIS A 376 -12.08 -11.09 -14.11
C HIS A 376 -11.57 -9.85 -13.38
N GLN A 377 -11.18 -10.04 -12.12
CA GLN A 377 -10.63 -8.97 -11.28
C GLN A 377 -9.13 -9.17 -11.10
N GLU A 378 -8.36 -8.16 -11.51
CA GLU A 378 -6.97 -8.01 -11.12
C GLU A 378 -6.88 -7.52 -9.67
N LEU A 379 -5.98 -8.12 -8.89
CA LEU A 379 -5.75 -7.77 -7.49
C LEU A 379 -4.31 -7.29 -7.30
N LEU A 380 -4.14 -5.97 -7.15
CA LEU A 380 -2.85 -5.41 -6.74
C LEU A 380 -2.78 -5.33 -5.23
N SER A 381 -1.96 -6.20 -4.62
CA SER A 381 -1.62 -6.11 -3.19
C SER A 381 -0.51 -5.07 -2.98
N VAL A 382 -0.84 -3.97 -2.31
CA VAL A 382 0.10 -2.88 -2.01
C VAL A 382 0.49 -2.92 -0.54
N ARG A 383 1.79 -2.95 -0.27
CA ARG A 383 2.38 -2.88 1.07
C ARG A 383 3.04 -1.53 1.29
N HIS A 384 2.81 -0.93 2.46
CA HIS A 384 3.29 0.40 2.81
C HIS A 384 4.22 0.35 4.01
N PHE A 385 5.45 0.84 3.82
CA PHE A 385 6.37 1.11 4.93
C PHE A 385 6.02 2.45 5.57
N SER A 386 5.00 2.44 6.43
CA SER A 386 4.34 3.64 6.98
C SER A 386 5.34 4.59 7.63
N ALA A 387 6.22 4.08 8.51
CA ALA A 387 7.24 4.89 9.16
C ALA A 387 8.16 5.62 8.17
N ALA A 388 8.54 4.98 7.06
CA ALA A 388 9.37 5.62 6.04
C ALA A 388 8.61 6.74 5.31
N TRP A 389 7.32 6.55 5.01
CA TRP A 389 6.51 7.61 4.41
C TRP A 389 6.30 8.79 5.34
N VAL A 390 5.96 8.53 6.61
CA VAL A 390 5.78 9.57 7.63
C VAL A 390 7.07 10.37 7.81
N ALA A 391 8.22 9.71 7.95
CA ALA A 391 9.51 10.39 8.04
C ALA A 391 9.78 11.29 6.81
N ARG A 392 9.47 10.82 5.59
CA ARG A 392 9.63 11.65 4.37
C ARG A 392 8.74 12.88 4.36
N ALA A 393 7.49 12.75 4.81
CA ALA A 393 6.57 13.88 4.91
C ALA A 393 7.07 14.91 5.94
N LEU A 394 7.53 14.44 7.10
CA LEU A 394 8.03 15.30 8.17
C LEU A 394 9.39 15.94 7.85
N MET A 395 10.18 15.37 6.94
CA MET A 395 11.43 15.98 6.45
C MET A 395 11.21 17.02 5.32
N THR A 396 9.98 17.34 4.96
CA THR A 396 9.69 18.41 3.99
C THR A 396 9.89 19.79 4.60
N ASP A 397 10.20 20.78 3.78
CA ASP A 397 10.32 22.18 4.24
C ASP A 397 8.94 22.72 4.69
N GLY A 398 7.86 22.22 4.07
CA GLY A 398 6.50 22.46 4.51
C GLY A 398 6.24 22.00 5.95
N ALA A 399 6.76 20.84 6.35
CA ALA A 399 6.63 20.34 7.72
C ALA A 399 7.30 21.27 8.74
N ARG A 400 8.53 21.73 8.45
CA ARG A 400 9.26 22.66 9.33
C ARG A 400 8.51 23.99 9.52
N ARG A 401 7.94 24.55 8.46
CA ARG A 401 7.14 25.78 8.55
C ARG A 401 5.87 25.58 9.38
N VAL A 402 5.11 24.52 9.11
CA VAL A 402 3.89 24.19 9.88
C VAL A 402 4.20 23.97 11.37
N ALA A 403 5.33 23.34 11.68
CA ALA A 403 5.79 23.17 13.05
C ALA A 403 6.10 24.51 13.73
N ALA A 404 6.83 25.40 13.04
CA ALA A 404 7.17 26.73 13.55
C ALA A 404 5.94 27.64 13.77
N GLU A 405 4.90 27.50 12.94
CA GLU A 405 3.73 28.39 12.93
C GLU A 405 2.58 27.95 13.85
N GLY A 406 2.58 26.71 14.37
CA GLY A 406 1.47 26.29 15.25
C GLY A 406 1.59 24.99 16.02
N VAL A 407 2.22 23.95 15.46
CA VAL A 407 2.28 22.63 16.16
C VAL A 407 3.38 22.59 17.24
N GLY A 408 4.44 23.39 17.06
CA GLY A 408 5.62 23.41 17.93
C GLY A 408 6.78 22.57 17.36
N PRO A 409 8.02 23.09 17.35
CA PRO A 409 9.20 22.35 16.88
C PRO A 409 9.42 21.02 17.61
N GLU A 410 9.21 20.98 18.94
CA GLU A 410 9.44 19.78 19.75
C GLU A 410 8.52 18.60 19.35
N ALA A 411 7.24 18.89 19.07
CA ALA A 411 6.29 17.86 18.63
C ALA A 411 6.67 17.29 17.25
N TRP A 412 7.10 18.17 16.34
CA TRP A 412 7.60 17.77 15.03
C TRP A 412 8.89 16.93 15.12
N GLU A 413 9.86 17.37 15.91
CA GLU A 413 11.12 16.67 16.14
C GLU A 413 10.90 15.30 16.79
N GLY A 414 10.03 15.23 17.81
CA GLY A 414 9.66 13.98 18.46
C GLY A 414 9.06 12.97 17.48
N GLN A 415 8.06 13.40 16.70
CA GLN A 415 7.40 12.51 15.73
C GLN A 415 8.35 12.07 14.60
N LEU A 416 9.21 12.97 14.10
CA LEU A 416 10.22 12.65 13.11
C LEU A 416 11.24 11.64 13.68
N ALA A 417 11.73 11.87 14.90
CA ALA A 417 12.66 10.98 15.58
C ALA A 417 12.06 9.58 15.78
N THR A 418 10.81 9.46 16.21
CA THR A 418 10.12 8.17 16.35
C THR A 418 9.99 7.45 15.01
N ALA A 419 9.57 8.14 13.94
CA ALA A 419 9.46 7.56 12.61
C ALA A 419 10.82 7.06 12.08
N VAL A 420 11.88 7.86 12.22
CA VAL A 420 13.24 7.49 11.82
C VAL A 420 13.79 6.34 12.64
N ALA A 421 13.57 6.35 13.97
CA ALA A 421 13.98 5.25 14.85
C ALA A 421 13.30 3.93 14.45
N ARG A 422 12.00 3.97 14.09
CA ARG A 422 11.29 2.80 13.57
C ARG A 422 11.88 2.32 12.25
N VAL A 423 12.17 3.23 11.30
CA VAL A 423 12.84 2.85 10.04
C VAL A 423 14.19 2.21 10.31
N ARG A 424 15.01 2.79 11.18
CA ARG A 424 16.34 2.26 11.55
C ARG A 424 16.23 0.89 12.22
N GLY A 425 15.32 0.72 13.17
CA GLY A 425 15.15 -0.53 13.92
C GLY A 425 14.67 -1.72 13.10
N MET A 426 14.07 -1.48 11.93
CA MET A 426 13.61 -2.53 11.01
C MET A 426 14.69 -3.00 10.02
N GLN A 427 15.85 -2.35 10.01
CA GLN A 427 16.94 -2.68 9.10
C GLN A 427 17.83 -3.78 9.68
N ARG A 428 18.29 -4.69 8.82
CA ARG A 428 19.33 -5.68 9.10
C ARG A 428 20.22 -5.85 7.87
N GLY A 429 21.54 -5.72 8.02
CA GLY A 429 22.51 -6.04 6.97
C GLY A 429 22.31 -5.30 5.64
N GLY A 430 21.82 -4.07 5.69
CA GLY A 430 21.55 -3.21 4.53
C GLY A 430 20.11 -3.24 4.02
N VAL A 431 19.27 -4.15 4.51
CA VAL A 431 17.92 -4.34 3.97
C VAL A 431 16.86 -4.28 5.06
N TRP A 432 15.63 -3.99 4.64
CA TRP A 432 14.47 -3.93 5.51
C TRP A 432 13.63 -5.18 5.33
N ARG A 433 13.08 -5.66 6.44
CA ARG A 433 12.26 -6.87 6.45
C ARG A 433 10.79 -6.54 6.65
N TRP A 434 9.92 -7.12 5.83
CA TRP A 434 8.47 -7.06 5.99
C TRP A 434 7.94 -8.21 6.85
N ASP A 435 8.24 -9.45 6.45
CA ASP A 435 7.83 -10.68 7.11
C ASP A 435 8.93 -11.77 6.99
N ASP A 436 8.70 -12.95 7.56
CA ASP A 436 9.57 -14.14 7.40
C ASP A 436 9.29 -14.93 6.10
N GLY A 437 8.45 -14.42 5.20
CA GLY A 437 8.03 -15.12 3.99
C GLY A 437 8.92 -14.83 2.76
N PRO A 438 8.55 -15.37 1.58
CA PRO A 438 9.25 -15.12 0.32
C PRO A 438 9.34 -13.63 -0.07
N MET A 439 8.37 -12.84 0.38
CA MET A 439 8.33 -11.37 0.26
C MET A 439 9.00 -10.66 1.44
N GLY A 440 9.87 -11.36 2.17
CA GLY A 440 10.47 -10.89 3.41
C GLY A 440 11.38 -9.68 3.23
N HIS A 441 12.07 -9.53 2.09
CA HIS A 441 12.97 -8.40 1.83
C HIS A 441 12.61 -7.64 0.54
N PRO A 442 11.50 -6.89 0.50
CA PRO A 442 11.09 -6.19 -0.72
C PRO A 442 12.08 -5.09 -1.14
N VAL A 443 12.42 -5.03 -2.43
CA VAL A 443 13.38 -4.05 -2.98
C VAL A 443 12.91 -2.61 -2.71
N TRP A 444 11.60 -2.37 -2.83
CA TRP A 444 10.99 -1.06 -2.60
C TRP A 444 11.15 -0.60 -1.13
N MET A 445 11.19 -1.53 -0.18
CA MET A 445 11.33 -1.22 1.24
C MET A 445 12.77 -0.81 1.55
N ALA A 446 13.74 -1.48 0.91
CA ALA A 446 15.15 -1.08 0.96
C ALA A 446 15.37 0.33 0.38
N TYR A 447 14.75 0.63 -0.76
CA TYR A 447 14.78 1.98 -1.33
C TYR A 447 14.19 3.03 -0.37
N GLN A 448 12.99 2.77 0.16
CA GLN A 448 12.33 3.72 1.05
C GLN A 448 13.12 3.93 2.35
N GLY A 449 13.63 2.84 2.95
CA GLY A 449 14.42 2.89 4.17
C GLY A 449 15.74 3.65 4.00
N LEU A 450 16.54 3.30 2.99
CA LEU A 450 17.83 3.96 2.76
C LEU A 450 17.64 5.44 2.42
N SER A 451 16.68 5.77 1.55
CA SER A 451 16.42 7.15 1.17
C SER A 451 16.00 8.02 2.36
N VAL A 452 15.27 7.46 3.33
CA VAL A 452 14.94 8.13 4.60
C VAL A 452 16.17 8.36 5.45
N LEU A 453 16.95 7.32 5.75
CA LEU A 453 18.11 7.44 6.65
C LEU A 453 19.19 8.36 6.07
N ARG A 454 19.42 8.30 4.75
CA ARG A 454 20.31 9.23 4.05
C ARG A 454 19.83 10.67 4.15
N ARG A 455 18.53 10.92 3.88
CA ARG A 455 17.96 12.27 3.96
C ARG A 455 17.98 12.82 5.39
N TYR A 456 17.69 11.98 6.37
CA TYR A 456 17.71 12.37 7.77
C TYR A 456 19.13 12.75 8.22
N ALA A 457 20.14 11.96 7.84
CA ALA A 457 21.53 12.31 8.12
C ALA A 457 21.91 13.68 7.51
N LEU A 458 21.49 13.96 6.27
CA LEU A 458 21.71 15.26 5.65
C LEU A 458 21.00 16.40 6.38
N LEU A 459 19.78 16.17 6.87
CA LEU A 459 19.02 17.15 7.64
C LEU A 459 19.70 17.48 8.97
N VAL A 460 20.19 16.47 9.69
CA VAL A 460 20.88 16.65 10.99
C VAL A 460 22.22 17.36 10.82
N HIS A 461 22.91 17.15 9.69
CA HIS A 461 24.22 17.76 9.42
C HIS A 461 24.17 19.09 8.64
N ARG A 462 23.02 19.49 8.12
CA ARG A 462 22.77 20.81 7.51
C ARG A 462 21.55 21.44 8.19
N PRO A 463 21.72 22.07 9.37
CA PRO A 463 20.62 22.66 10.13
C PRO A 463 19.91 23.76 9.33
#